data_AF-A0A834W506-F1
#
_entry.id   AF-A0A834W506-F1
#
_cell.length_a   1.000
_cell.length_b   1.000
_cell.length_c   1.000
_cell.angle_alpha   90.00
_cell.angle_beta   90.00
_cell.angle_gamma   90.00
#
_symmetry.space_group_name_H-M   'P 1'
#
loop_
_entity.id
_entity.type
_entity.pdbx_description
1 polymer ?
#
loop_
_entity_poly.entity_id
_entity_poly.type
_entity_poly.pdbx_seq_one_letter_code
_entity_poly.pdbx_strand_id
1 'polypeptide(L)'
;MDIRFPYSPAEVSKVRLVQFGILSPDEIVILATVLLVSRQMSVVQIEHGETTERGKPKIGGLSDPRLGTIDRKMKCETCTANMAECPGHFGHLELAKPMFHIGFIKTVLTIMRCVCFNCSKVLADEEDHKFKQALRIRNPKNRLKKILDSCKNKTKCEGGDEIDINAQDSEKPAKKSRGGCGAQQPKLTIEGMKMIAEYKAQRKKSDDPEQLPEPVERKQTLTAERVLSVLKRISDDDCRLLGLDPNYARPDWMILQVLPIPPPPVRPSDDLTHQLAMIIRHNENLKRQERNGSPAHIISEFAQLLQFHIATYFDNELPGLPRATQRSGRPIKSICSRLKAKEGRIRGNLMGKRVDFSARTVITPDPTINIDQLGVPWSIALNLTYPETVTPYNIERLKELVEYGPHPPPGKTGAKYIIRDDGQRLDLRYLKKSSDHHLELGYKALCLHYD
;
A
#
# COMPACT_ATOMS: atom_id res chain seq x y z
N MET A 1 18.82 10.58 -20.95
CA MET A 1 18.70 11.74 -20.04
C MET A 1 19.37 11.37 -18.73
N ASP A 2 20.58 11.87 -18.49
CA ASP A 2 21.16 11.80 -17.14
C ASP A 2 20.38 12.79 -16.28
N ILE A 3 19.40 12.28 -15.56
CA ILE A 3 18.76 13.03 -14.47
C ILE A 3 19.83 13.07 -13.38
N ARG A 4 20.61 14.14 -13.36
CA ARG A 4 21.54 14.39 -12.26
C ARG A 4 20.69 14.68 -11.03
N PHE A 5 20.56 13.67 -10.19
CA PHE A 5 20.13 13.88 -8.82
C PHE A 5 21.17 14.74 -8.11
N PRO A 6 20.77 15.55 -7.12
CA PRO A 6 21.74 16.14 -6.21
C PRO A 6 22.67 15.06 -5.67
N TYR A 7 23.94 15.40 -5.47
CA TYR A 7 24.93 14.48 -4.95
C TYR A 7 24.41 13.84 -3.65
N SER A 8 24.49 12.52 -3.59
CA SER A 8 24.14 11.73 -2.40
C SER A 8 25.38 10.96 -1.98
N PRO A 9 25.70 10.91 -0.68
CA PRO A 9 26.79 10.08 -0.17
C PRO A 9 26.46 8.58 -0.23
N ALA A 10 25.20 8.21 -0.49
CA ALA A 10 24.79 6.81 -0.57
C ALA A 10 25.23 6.15 -1.89
N GLU A 11 25.81 4.95 -1.80
CA GLU A 11 26.21 4.19 -2.97
C GLU A 11 25.01 3.76 -3.82
N VAL A 12 25.15 3.93 -5.15
CA VAL A 12 24.10 3.54 -6.09
C VAL A 12 24.09 2.02 -6.23
N SER A 13 22.95 1.40 -5.89
CA SER A 13 22.74 -0.04 -5.99
C SER A 13 21.47 -0.39 -6.78
N LYS A 14 21.53 -1.46 -7.57
CA LYS A 14 20.35 -2.02 -8.26
C LYS A 14 19.54 -2.90 -7.30
N VAL A 15 18.20 -2.81 -7.37
CA VAL A 15 17.30 -3.65 -6.58
C VAL A 15 17.45 -5.11 -7.02
N ARG A 16 17.87 -5.99 -6.09
CA ARG A 16 18.08 -7.43 -6.36
C ARG A 16 16.86 -8.29 -6.01
N LEU A 17 16.17 -7.96 -4.92
CA LEU A 17 15.04 -8.72 -4.40
C LEU A 17 13.98 -7.75 -3.85
N VAL A 18 12.72 -8.10 -4.06
CA VAL A 18 11.57 -7.38 -3.51
C VAL A 18 10.85 -8.31 -2.55
N GLN A 19 10.91 -8.00 -1.26
CA GLN A 19 10.21 -8.74 -0.21
C GLN A 19 8.85 -8.11 0.04
N PHE A 20 7.78 -8.91 -0.10
CA PHE A 20 6.44 -8.49 0.27
C PHE A 20 6.17 -8.83 1.73
N GLY A 21 5.40 -7.97 2.40
CA GLY A 21 5.00 -8.14 3.78
C GLY A 21 3.77 -7.28 4.11
N ILE A 22 3.25 -7.48 5.31
CA ILE A 22 2.20 -6.67 5.92
C ILE A 22 2.89 -5.76 6.93
N LEU A 23 2.60 -4.47 6.88
CA LEU A 23 3.19 -3.52 7.82
C LEU A 23 2.65 -3.78 9.22
N SER A 24 3.55 -4.00 10.17
CA SER A 24 3.16 -4.10 11.57
C SER A 24 2.73 -2.73 12.11
N PRO A 25 1.78 -2.67 13.07
CA PRO A 25 1.43 -1.42 13.73
C PRO A 25 2.65 -0.74 14.35
N ASP A 26 3.57 -1.53 14.91
CA ASP A 26 4.80 -1.02 15.52
C ASP A 26 5.73 -0.41 14.47
N GLU A 27 5.97 -1.06 13.32
CA GLU A 27 6.75 -0.46 12.22
C GLU A 27 6.11 0.82 11.68
N ILE A 28 4.79 0.92 11.66
CA ILE A 28 4.09 2.14 11.26
C ILE A 28 4.29 3.24 12.30
N VAL A 29 4.25 2.88 13.60
CA VAL A 29 4.24 3.83 14.70
C VAL A 29 5.62 4.30 15.12
N ILE A 30 6.65 3.43 15.26
CA ILE A 30 8.01 3.78 15.75
C ILE A 30 8.41 5.17 15.21
N LEU A 31 8.21 6.32 15.88
CA LEU A 31 8.18 6.74 17.28
C LEU A 31 9.56 6.57 17.95
N ALA A 32 10.48 7.41 17.50
CA ALA A 32 11.06 8.49 18.30
C ALA A 32 11.77 8.21 19.65
N THR A 33 12.16 6.97 20.02
CA THR A 33 12.90 6.80 21.31
C THR A 33 14.11 5.88 21.37
N VAL A 34 14.57 5.23 20.30
CA VAL A 34 15.85 4.49 20.37
C VAL A 34 16.62 4.64 19.06
N LEU A 35 17.79 5.29 19.16
CA LEU A 35 18.92 5.15 18.24
C LEU A 35 19.17 3.65 18.01
N LEU A 36 18.80 3.11 16.83
CA LEU A 36 19.53 2.05 16.09
C LEU A 36 18.73 1.33 14.98
N VAL A 37 17.59 1.84 14.50
CA VAL A 37 17.02 1.31 13.23
C VAL A 37 16.57 2.46 12.33
N SER A 38 17.21 2.59 11.17
CA SER A 38 16.96 3.56 10.09
C SER A 38 15.59 3.40 9.41
N ARG A 39 14.52 3.08 10.15
CA ARG A 39 13.19 2.74 9.63
C ARG A 39 12.08 3.49 10.38
N GLN A 40 12.19 4.81 10.51
CA GLN A 40 11.00 5.61 10.81
C GLN A 40 10.12 5.62 9.57
N MET A 41 9.05 4.82 9.55
CA MET A 41 8.07 4.91 8.46
C MET A 41 7.18 6.13 8.64
N SER A 42 6.85 6.51 9.88
CA SER A 42 6.03 7.68 10.14
C SER A 42 6.79 8.84 10.79
N VAL A 43 6.59 10.05 10.24
CA VAL A 43 7.22 11.28 10.74
C VAL A 43 6.27 12.12 11.59
N VAL A 44 4.96 11.94 11.42
CA VAL A 44 3.94 12.75 12.11
C VAL A 44 2.67 11.95 12.36
N GLN A 45 2.12 12.12 13.57
CA GLN A 45 0.77 11.71 13.92
C GLN A 45 -0.23 12.76 13.41
N ILE A 46 -1.23 12.32 12.65
CA ILE A 46 -2.27 13.20 12.11
C ILE A 46 -3.45 13.20 13.07
N GLU A 47 -3.77 14.37 13.60
CA GLU A 47 -4.89 14.59 14.52
C GLU A 47 -6.04 15.32 13.83
N HIS A 48 -5.72 16.21 12.90
CA HIS A 48 -6.72 17.08 12.27
C HIS A 48 -6.96 16.72 10.81
N GLY A 49 -8.24 16.67 10.42
CA GLY A 49 -8.64 16.45 9.03
C GLY A 49 -8.48 17.67 8.12
N GLU A 50 -8.16 18.83 8.69
CA GLU A 50 -7.98 20.09 7.98
C GLU A 50 -6.59 20.17 7.32
N THR A 51 -6.53 20.72 6.11
CA THR A 51 -5.27 20.88 5.36
C THR A 51 -4.56 22.18 5.68
N THR A 52 -5.31 23.28 5.82
CA THR A 52 -4.77 24.62 5.96
C THR A 52 -5.51 25.40 7.03
N GLU A 53 -4.77 26.14 7.85
CA GLU A 53 -5.28 27.08 8.84
C GLU A 53 -4.74 28.47 8.51
N ARG A 54 -5.63 29.45 8.33
CA ARG A 54 -5.27 30.85 8.01
C ARG A 54 -4.31 30.99 6.81
N GLY A 55 -4.51 30.16 5.77
CA GLY A 55 -3.69 30.16 4.55
C GLY A 55 -2.33 29.50 4.67
N LYS A 56 -1.96 28.96 5.85
CA LYS A 56 -0.75 28.16 6.04
C LYS A 56 -1.11 26.68 6.24
N PRO A 57 -0.21 25.74 5.90
CA PRO A 57 -0.43 24.32 6.18
C PRO A 57 -0.58 24.10 7.69
N LYS A 58 -1.59 23.32 8.09
CA LYS A 58 -1.85 23.03 9.51
C LYS A 58 -0.89 21.96 10.04
N ILE A 59 -0.25 22.23 11.17
CA ILE A 59 0.60 21.25 11.87
C ILE A 59 -0.29 20.14 12.43
N GLY A 60 0.12 18.88 12.28
CA GLY A 60 -0.71 17.71 12.65
C GLY A 60 -1.93 17.52 11.73
N GLY A 61 -1.99 18.25 10.62
CA GLY A 61 -3.03 18.16 9.60
C GLY A 61 -2.60 17.37 8.36
N LEU A 62 -3.55 17.17 7.43
CA LEU A 62 -3.29 16.43 6.18
C LEU A 62 -2.34 17.14 5.21
N SER A 63 -1.85 18.33 5.49
CA SER A 63 -0.82 18.99 4.66
C SER A 63 0.38 19.44 5.49
N ASP A 64 0.64 18.75 6.61
CA ASP A 64 1.78 19.04 7.47
C ASP A 64 3.10 19.08 6.65
N PRO A 65 3.91 20.16 6.75
CA PRO A 65 5.14 20.33 5.99
C PRO A 65 6.16 19.20 6.16
N ARG A 66 6.10 18.44 7.25
CA ARG A 66 6.96 17.27 7.51
C ARG A 66 6.64 16.08 6.60
N LEU A 67 5.43 16.00 6.05
CA LEU A 67 5.06 14.97 5.08
C LEU A 67 5.65 15.22 3.68
N GLY A 68 6.13 16.44 3.43
CA GLY A 68 6.57 16.92 2.12
C GLY A 68 5.78 18.15 1.67
N THR A 69 6.28 18.82 0.63
CA THR A 69 5.67 20.06 0.11
C THR A 69 5.12 19.88 -1.30
N ILE A 70 3.98 20.52 -1.56
CA ILE A 70 3.41 20.68 -2.92
C ILE A 70 3.80 22.06 -3.49
N ASP A 71 4.11 23.03 -2.63
CA ASP A 71 4.49 24.37 -3.07
C ASP A 71 5.97 24.38 -3.46
N ARG A 72 6.27 24.93 -4.63
CA ARG A 72 7.65 25.09 -5.14
C ARG A 72 8.47 26.06 -4.28
N LYS A 73 7.82 26.99 -3.57
CA LYS A 73 8.50 27.96 -2.69
C LYS A 73 8.82 27.39 -1.31
N MET A 74 8.16 26.29 -0.91
CA MET A 74 8.30 25.68 0.40
C MET A 74 9.21 24.45 0.31
N LYS A 75 10.15 24.34 1.25
CA LYS A 75 10.98 23.15 1.42
C LYS A 75 10.35 22.22 2.46
N CYS A 76 10.57 20.91 2.30
CA CYS A 76 10.11 19.94 3.29
C CYS A 76 10.86 20.12 4.61
N GLU A 77 10.15 20.10 5.73
CA GLU A 77 10.79 20.22 7.06
C GLU A 77 11.62 18.99 7.45
N THR A 78 11.33 17.82 6.85
CA THR A 78 11.99 16.55 7.19
C THR A 78 13.29 16.35 6.41
N CYS A 79 13.25 16.48 5.08
CA CYS A 79 14.42 16.26 4.22
C CYS A 79 15.03 17.53 3.64
N THR A 80 14.43 18.71 3.88
CA THR A 80 14.86 20.02 3.35
C THR A 80 14.92 20.14 1.82
N ALA A 81 14.46 19.10 1.11
CA ALA A 81 14.42 19.03 -0.33
C ALA A 81 13.23 19.82 -0.91
N ASN A 82 13.36 20.18 -2.19
CA ASN A 82 12.30 20.82 -2.96
C ASN A 82 11.22 19.81 -3.40
N MET A 83 10.08 20.28 -3.91
CA MET A 83 8.95 19.45 -4.37
C MET A 83 9.34 18.32 -5.34
N ALA A 84 10.32 18.55 -6.23
CA ALA A 84 10.72 17.56 -7.25
C ALA A 84 11.65 16.45 -6.71
N GLU A 85 12.39 16.76 -5.65
CA GLU A 85 13.42 15.88 -5.07
C GLU A 85 12.91 15.15 -3.82
N CYS A 86 11.98 15.77 -3.10
CA CYS A 86 11.35 15.19 -1.93
C CYS A 86 10.53 13.94 -2.33
N PRO A 87 10.86 12.74 -1.80
CA PRO A 87 10.07 11.54 -2.06
C PRO A 87 8.70 11.57 -1.34
N GLY A 88 8.55 12.45 -0.34
CA GLY A 88 7.44 12.47 0.58
C GLY A 88 7.65 11.50 1.75
N HIS A 89 7.13 11.87 2.92
CA HIS A 89 7.28 11.11 4.17
C HIS A 89 5.92 10.70 4.71
N PHE A 90 5.75 9.42 5.07
CA PHE A 90 4.46 8.94 5.54
C PHE A 90 4.12 9.53 6.92
N GLY A 91 2.83 9.76 7.14
CA GLY A 91 2.24 10.02 8.45
C GLY A 91 1.53 8.77 8.95
N HIS A 92 0.98 8.85 10.16
CA HIS A 92 0.11 7.80 10.67
C HIS A 92 -1.10 8.39 11.40
N LEU A 93 -2.18 7.62 11.43
CA LEU A 93 -3.39 7.91 12.17
C LEU A 93 -3.70 6.75 13.10
N GLU A 94 -3.73 7.03 14.41
CA GLU A 94 -4.16 6.06 15.42
C GLU A 94 -5.68 5.95 15.43
N LEU A 95 -6.19 4.77 15.11
CA LEU A 95 -7.63 4.50 15.13
C LEU A 95 -8.13 4.38 16.57
N ALA A 96 -9.35 4.86 16.84
CA ALA A 96 -9.99 4.76 18.15
C ALA A 96 -10.20 3.30 18.57
N LYS A 97 -10.54 2.46 17.59
CA LYS A 97 -10.68 1.02 17.72
C LYS A 97 -9.98 0.32 16.55
N PRO A 98 -9.50 -0.92 16.75
CA PRO A 98 -9.10 -1.80 15.66
C PRO A 98 -10.21 -1.94 14.61
N MET A 99 -9.85 -1.90 13.32
CA MET A 99 -10.77 -2.01 12.19
C MET A 99 -10.33 -3.11 11.23
N PHE A 100 -11.28 -3.74 10.55
CA PHE A 100 -10.99 -4.76 9.55
C PHE A 100 -10.41 -4.14 8.27
N HIS A 101 -9.30 -4.67 7.77
CA HIS A 101 -8.85 -4.35 6.42
C HIS A 101 -9.66 -5.16 5.39
N ILE A 102 -10.33 -4.47 4.46
CA ILE A 102 -11.24 -5.11 3.49
C ILE A 102 -10.54 -6.14 2.61
N GLY A 103 -9.27 -5.90 2.26
CA GLY A 103 -8.47 -6.85 1.48
C GLY A 103 -8.09 -8.12 2.24
N PHE A 104 -8.06 -8.08 3.58
CA PHE A 104 -7.64 -9.21 4.42
C PHE A 104 -8.78 -9.90 5.15
N ILE A 105 -9.99 -9.34 5.19
CA ILE A 105 -11.13 -9.89 5.95
C ILE A 105 -11.42 -11.37 5.64
N LYS A 106 -11.27 -11.79 4.37
CA LYS A 106 -11.45 -13.20 3.94
C LYS A 106 -10.30 -14.10 4.44
N THR A 107 -9.08 -13.58 4.46
CA THR A 107 -7.90 -14.29 4.96
C THR A 107 -7.98 -14.44 6.47
N VAL A 108 -8.37 -13.37 7.19
CA VAL A 108 -8.63 -13.39 8.63
C VAL A 108 -9.71 -14.41 8.97
N LEU A 109 -10.83 -14.43 8.24
CA LEU A 109 -11.87 -15.47 8.43
C LEU A 109 -11.30 -16.89 8.28
N THR A 110 -10.45 -17.10 7.28
CA THR A 110 -9.82 -18.40 7.03
C THR A 110 -8.93 -18.80 8.21
N ILE A 111 -8.11 -17.88 8.72
CA ILE A 111 -7.25 -18.11 9.88
C ILE A 111 -8.08 -18.39 11.13
N MET A 112 -9.11 -17.57 11.39
CA MET A 112 -10.01 -17.72 12.53
C MET A 112 -10.80 -19.05 12.53
N ARG A 113 -11.01 -19.67 11.37
CA ARG A 113 -11.59 -21.02 11.26
C ARG A 113 -10.58 -22.15 11.50
N CYS A 114 -9.29 -21.86 11.45
CA CYS A 114 -8.22 -22.82 11.71
C CYS A 114 -7.77 -22.83 13.18
N VAL A 115 -7.96 -21.72 13.90
CA VAL A 115 -7.54 -21.57 15.30
C VAL A 115 -8.73 -21.58 16.25
N CYS A 116 -8.49 -22.02 17.47
CA CYS A 116 -9.49 -21.98 18.53
C CYS A 116 -9.76 -20.54 18.97
N PHE A 117 -11.03 -20.14 19.04
CA PHE A 117 -11.44 -18.80 19.45
C PHE A 117 -11.01 -18.39 20.88
N ASN A 118 -10.77 -19.37 21.77
CA ASN A 118 -10.39 -19.09 23.16
C ASN A 118 -8.89 -19.30 23.48
N CYS A 119 -8.25 -20.37 23.01
CA CYS A 119 -6.83 -20.63 23.29
C CYS A 119 -5.88 -20.29 22.13
N SER A 120 -6.38 -19.87 20.96
CA SER A 120 -5.61 -19.50 19.77
C SER A 120 -4.70 -20.57 19.17
N LYS A 121 -4.77 -21.82 19.66
CA LYS A 121 -4.09 -22.97 19.06
C LYS A 121 -4.79 -23.45 17.80
N VAL A 122 -4.04 -24.03 16.87
CA VAL A 122 -4.59 -24.68 15.68
C VAL A 122 -5.49 -25.86 16.08
N LEU A 123 -6.68 -25.94 15.48
CA LEU A 123 -7.70 -26.95 15.81
C LEU A 123 -7.41 -28.33 15.22
N ALA A 124 -6.61 -28.40 14.14
CA ALA A 124 -6.25 -29.66 13.51
C ALA A 124 -5.30 -30.48 14.40
N ASP A 125 -5.54 -31.78 14.46
CA ASP A 125 -4.65 -32.71 15.17
C ASP A 125 -3.47 -33.07 14.29
N GLU A 126 -2.31 -33.26 14.91
CA GLU A 126 -1.10 -33.68 14.20
C GLU A 126 -1.24 -35.08 13.58
N GLU A 127 -2.14 -35.90 14.12
CA GLU A 127 -2.41 -37.25 13.65
C GLU A 127 -3.33 -37.33 12.43
N ASP A 128 -4.10 -36.28 12.13
CA ASP A 128 -4.98 -36.27 10.96
C ASP A 128 -4.15 -36.39 9.69
N HIS A 129 -4.43 -37.42 8.88
CA HIS A 129 -3.79 -37.64 7.59
C HIS A 129 -3.91 -36.41 6.68
N LYS A 130 -5.02 -35.67 6.75
CA LYS A 130 -5.22 -34.43 5.98
C LYS A 130 -4.27 -33.32 6.41
N PHE A 131 -4.02 -33.22 7.72
CA PHE A 131 -3.09 -32.24 8.28
C PHE A 131 -1.64 -32.58 7.95
N LYS A 132 -1.23 -33.84 8.10
CA LYS A 132 0.11 -34.31 7.67
C LYS A 132 0.35 -34.06 6.18
N GLN A 133 -0.66 -34.31 5.34
CA GLN A 133 -0.58 -34.01 3.90
C GLN A 133 -0.44 -32.50 3.64
N ALA A 134 -1.11 -31.65 4.42
CA ALA A 134 -1.01 -30.20 4.29
C ALA A 134 0.40 -29.68 4.62
N LEU A 135 1.06 -30.23 5.63
CA LEU A 135 2.41 -29.82 6.04
C LEU A 135 3.48 -30.08 4.96
N ARG A 136 3.28 -31.09 4.11
CA ARG A 136 4.17 -31.40 2.98
C ARG A 136 4.07 -30.39 1.84
N ILE A 137 3.04 -29.54 1.82
CA ILE A 137 2.84 -28.56 0.75
C ILE A 137 3.81 -27.38 0.93
N ARG A 138 4.69 -27.18 -0.06
CA ARG A 138 5.67 -26.08 -0.07
C ARG A 138 5.04 -24.71 -0.28
N ASN A 139 3.97 -24.61 -1.07
CA ASN A 139 3.29 -23.34 -1.34
C ASN A 139 2.40 -22.93 -0.13
N PRO A 140 2.71 -21.81 0.56
CA PRO A 140 2.00 -21.43 1.79
C PRO A 140 0.50 -21.18 1.61
N LYS A 141 0.09 -20.64 0.45
CA LYS A 141 -1.33 -20.37 0.15
C LYS A 141 -2.15 -21.66 0.05
N ASN A 142 -1.59 -22.66 -0.62
CA ASN A 142 -2.24 -23.97 -0.77
C ASN A 142 -2.23 -24.74 0.55
N ARG A 143 -1.15 -24.60 1.34
CA ARG A 143 -1.05 -25.15 2.70
C ARG A 143 -2.18 -24.65 3.59
N LEU A 144 -2.39 -23.33 3.67
CA LEU A 144 -3.47 -22.74 4.47
C LEU A 144 -4.85 -23.30 4.08
N LYS A 145 -5.13 -23.42 2.77
CA LYS A 145 -6.40 -23.96 2.27
C LYS A 145 -6.63 -25.41 2.71
N LYS A 146 -5.58 -26.24 2.69
CA LYS A 146 -5.67 -27.66 3.08
C LYS A 146 -5.82 -27.82 4.60
N ILE A 147 -5.17 -26.96 5.38
CA ILE A 147 -5.36 -26.89 6.84
C ILE A 147 -6.79 -26.48 7.19
N LEU A 148 -7.34 -25.48 6.48
CA LEU A 148 -8.74 -25.07 6.63
C LEU A 148 -9.70 -26.25 6.39
N ASP A 149 -9.47 -27.06 5.36
CA ASP A 149 -10.31 -28.22 5.07
C ASP A 149 -10.33 -29.26 6.20
N SER A 150 -9.26 -29.31 7.00
CA SER A 150 -9.14 -30.19 8.16
C SER A 150 -9.81 -29.58 9.41
N CYS A 151 -9.76 -28.25 9.55
CA CYS A 151 -10.29 -27.54 10.72
C CYS A 151 -11.78 -27.18 10.62
N LYS A 152 -12.31 -26.91 9.41
CA LYS A 152 -13.64 -26.30 9.20
C LYS A 152 -14.82 -27.06 9.78
N ASN A 153 -14.69 -28.37 9.98
CA ASN A 153 -15.75 -29.23 10.51
C ASN A 153 -15.64 -29.45 12.02
N LYS A 154 -14.56 -28.99 12.66
CA LYS A 154 -14.36 -29.16 14.11
C LYS A 154 -15.18 -28.12 14.88
N THR A 155 -16.05 -28.61 15.76
CA THR A 155 -16.97 -27.79 16.57
C THR A 155 -16.55 -27.68 18.04
N LYS A 156 -15.55 -28.46 18.48
CA LYS A 156 -14.96 -28.42 19.82
C LYS A 156 -13.43 -28.39 19.69
N CYS A 157 -12.76 -27.66 20.57
CA CYS A 157 -11.31 -27.68 20.68
C CYS A 157 -10.89 -28.91 21.52
N GLU A 158 -10.18 -29.85 20.90
CA GLU A 158 -9.74 -31.10 21.54
C GLU A 158 -8.57 -30.86 22.50
N GLY A 159 -8.61 -31.47 23.69
CA GLY A 159 -7.55 -31.40 24.71
C GLY A 159 -7.90 -30.72 26.04
N GLY A 160 -9.17 -30.33 26.23
CA GLY A 160 -9.67 -29.94 27.56
C GLY A 160 -9.93 -31.14 28.49
N ASP A 161 -9.99 -32.35 27.94
CA ASP A 161 -10.35 -33.55 28.68
C ASP A 161 -9.15 -34.14 29.48
N GLU A 162 -7.94 -33.58 29.36
CA GLU A 162 -6.75 -34.00 30.13
C GLU A 162 -6.63 -33.33 31.50
N ILE A 163 -7.42 -32.28 31.79
CA ILE A 163 -7.40 -31.59 33.09
C ILE A 163 -8.28 -32.31 34.14
N ASP A 164 -9.31 -33.04 33.69
CA ASP A 164 -10.28 -33.72 34.57
C ASP A 164 -9.93 -35.19 34.88
N ILE A 165 -8.85 -35.77 34.32
CA ILE A 165 -8.47 -37.18 34.50
C ILE A 165 -7.15 -37.34 35.27
N ASN A 166 -6.91 -36.50 36.28
CA ASN A 166 -5.93 -36.79 37.33
C ASN A 166 -6.58 -37.49 38.53
N ALA A 167 -7.41 -38.50 38.25
CA ALA A 167 -7.76 -39.54 39.21
C ALA A 167 -8.14 -40.81 38.44
N GLN A 168 -7.25 -41.80 38.52
CA GLN A 168 -7.40 -43.22 38.15
C GLN A 168 -6.77 -43.66 36.82
N ASP A 169 -5.81 -44.56 37.02
CA ASP A 169 -5.03 -45.35 36.07
C ASP A 169 -5.75 -45.73 34.78
N SER A 170 -5.12 -45.42 33.65
CA SER A 170 -5.17 -46.31 32.49
C SER A 170 -3.97 -46.10 31.56
N GLU A 171 -3.21 -47.17 31.38
CA GLU A 171 -2.13 -47.34 30.39
C GLU A 171 -2.67 -47.28 28.95
N LYS A 172 -3.05 -46.09 28.49
CA LYS A 172 -3.20 -45.81 27.06
C LYS A 172 -2.12 -44.82 26.66
N PRO A 173 -1.44 -45.00 25.51
CA PRO A 173 -0.44 -44.05 25.07
C PRO A 173 -1.12 -42.69 24.96
N ALA A 174 -0.64 -41.72 25.74
CA ALA A 174 -1.14 -40.35 25.71
C ALA A 174 -1.12 -39.90 24.25
N LYS A 175 -2.30 -39.77 23.62
CA LYS A 175 -2.40 -39.11 22.33
C LYS A 175 -1.73 -37.76 22.54
N LYS A 176 -0.71 -37.44 21.74
CA LYS A 176 -0.06 -36.12 21.74
C LYS A 176 -1.06 -35.12 21.15
N SER A 177 -2.13 -34.84 21.90
CA SER A 177 -3.06 -33.77 21.60
C SER A 177 -2.35 -32.47 21.94
N ARG A 178 -2.53 -31.42 21.14
CA ARG A 178 -1.87 -30.12 21.39
C ARG A 178 -2.39 -29.40 22.65
N GLY A 179 -3.10 -30.06 23.56
CA GLY A 179 -3.66 -29.47 24.77
C GLY A 179 -4.57 -28.29 24.43
N GLY A 180 -5.74 -28.56 23.86
CA GLY A 180 -6.78 -27.56 23.66
C GLY A 180 -7.57 -27.23 24.92
N CYS A 181 -8.53 -26.32 24.82
CA CYS A 181 -9.27 -25.81 25.98
C CYS A 181 -10.70 -26.36 26.12
N GLY A 182 -11.12 -27.32 25.29
CA GLY A 182 -12.47 -27.89 25.34
C GLY A 182 -13.59 -26.98 24.83
N ALA A 183 -13.31 -25.71 24.52
CA ALA A 183 -14.31 -24.71 24.15
C ALA A 183 -15.02 -25.04 22.82
N GLN A 184 -16.33 -24.76 22.77
CA GLN A 184 -17.14 -24.85 21.55
C GLN A 184 -16.72 -23.76 20.55
N GLN A 185 -16.58 -24.15 19.28
CA GLN A 185 -16.19 -23.26 18.20
C GLN A 185 -17.43 -22.76 17.45
N PRO A 186 -17.59 -21.44 17.28
CA PRO A 186 -18.68 -20.89 16.49
C PRO A 186 -18.43 -21.11 15.00
N LYS A 187 -19.52 -21.20 14.23
CA LYS A 187 -19.47 -21.10 12.78
C LYS A 187 -19.30 -19.62 12.41
N LEU A 188 -18.15 -19.29 11.83
CA LEU A 188 -17.82 -17.91 11.45
C LEU A 188 -18.24 -17.63 10.00
N THR A 189 -18.94 -16.52 9.77
CA THR A 189 -19.32 -16.01 8.44
C THR A 189 -19.00 -14.52 8.30
N ILE A 190 -18.98 -14.01 7.06
CA ILE A 190 -18.84 -12.57 6.77
C ILE A 190 -20.16 -12.10 6.16
N GLU A 191 -20.75 -11.06 6.74
CA GLU A 191 -21.90 -10.34 6.19
C GLU A 191 -21.51 -8.88 5.96
N GLY A 192 -21.33 -8.49 4.70
CA GLY A 192 -20.83 -7.17 4.33
C GLY A 192 -19.42 -6.90 4.89
N MET A 193 -19.33 -5.98 5.85
CA MET A 193 -18.08 -5.61 6.55
C MET A 193 -17.97 -6.20 7.96
N LYS A 194 -18.93 -7.01 8.38
CA LYS A 194 -19.00 -7.59 9.73
C LYS A 194 -18.65 -9.08 9.67
N MET A 195 -18.01 -9.56 10.74
CA MET A 195 -17.82 -10.98 10.98
C MET A 195 -18.84 -11.45 12.01
N ILE A 196 -19.53 -12.55 11.73
CA ILE A 196 -20.58 -13.09 12.61
C ILE A 196 -20.17 -14.46 13.09
N ALA A 197 -20.36 -14.70 14.38
CA ALA A 197 -20.21 -15.97 15.05
C ALA A 197 -21.59 -16.54 15.35
N GLU A 198 -21.85 -17.75 14.85
CA GLU A 198 -23.07 -18.50 15.12
C GLU A 198 -22.72 -19.73 15.95
N TYR A 199 -23.25 -19.81 17.17
CA TYR A 199 -23.09 -20.97 18.03
C TYR A 199 -24.26 -21.93 17.81
N LYS A 200 -23.96 -23.19 17.47
CA LYS A 200 -24.99 -24.23 17.39
C LYS A 200 -25.46 -24.57 18.81
N ALA A 201 -26.75 -24.41 19.08
CA ALA A 201 -27.34 -24.89 20.31
C ALA A 201 -27.20 -26.42 20.40
N GLN A 202 -26.71 -26.92 21.53
CA GLN A 202 -26.88 -28.35 21.84
C GLN A 202 -28.36 -28.57 22.13
N ARG A 203 -29.01 -29.47 21.38
CA ARG A 203 -30.31 -30.01 21.78
C ARG A 203 -30.09 -30.72 23.12
N LYS A 204 -30.55 -30.12 24.23
CA LYS A 204 -30.75 -30.89 25.45
C LYS A 204 -31.81 -31.95 25.13
N LYS A 205 -31.46 -33.23 25.26
CA LYS A 205 -32.46 -34.29 25.42
C LYS A 205 -33.06 -34.12 26.82
N SER A 206 -34.11 -33.34 26.94
CA SER A 206 -35.06 -33.47 28.05
C SER A 206 -36.34 -34.01 27.44
N ASP A 207 -36.70 -35.24 27.81
CA ASP A 207 -37.94 -35.91 27.42
C ASP A 207 -39.13 -35.29 28.17
N ASP A 208 -39.47 -34.05 27.86
CA ASP A 208 -40.72 -33.41 28.30
C ASP A 208 -41.48 -32.90 27.06
N PRO A 209 -42.64 -33.47 26.70
CA PRO A 209 -43.32 -33.21 25.43
C PRO A 209 -44.11 -31.89 25.32
N GLU A 210 -43.96 -30.93 26.25
CA GLU A 210 -44.88 -29.76 26.32
C GLU A 210 -44.23 -28.37 26.25
N GLN A 211 -42.99 -28.25 25.76
CA GLN A 211 -42.44 -26.93 25.40
C GLN A 211 -41.90 -26.92 23.97
N LEU A 212 -42.52 -26.07 23.13
CA LEU A 212 -42.01 -25.69 21.81
C LEU A 212 -40.51 -25.36 21.91
N PRO A 213 -39.61 -26.03 21.16
CA PRO A 213 -38.20 -25.73 21.22
C PRO A 213 -37.95 -24.43 20.45
N GLU A 214 -37.68 -23.32 21.14
CA GLU A 214 -37.05 -22.15 20.51
C GLU A 214 -35.59 -22.49 20.16
N PRO A 215 -35.19 -22.58 18.88
CA PRO A 215 -33.78 -22.62 18.53
C PRO A 215 -33.36 -21.17 18.30
N VAL A 216 -33.09 -20.42 19.38
CA VAL A 216 -32.45 -19.10 19.20
C VAL A 216 -30.99 -19.36 18.85
N GLU A 217 -30.71 -19.49 17.55
CA GLU A 217 -29.38 -19.33 16.99
C GLU A 217 -28.83 -17.99 17.49
N ARG A 218 -27.93 -18.01 18.48
CA ARG A 218 -27.30 -16.80 19.01
C ARG A 218 -26.25 -16.32 17.99
N LYS A 219 -26.71 -15.60 16.97
CA LYS A 219 -25.84 -14.86 16.04
C LYS A 219 -25.24 -13.67 16.78
N GLN A 220 -23.93 -13.70 16.98
CA GLN A 220 -23.18 -12.64 17.63
C GLN A 220 -22.27 -11.96 16.61
N THR A 221 -22.36 -10.63 16.49
CA THR A 221 -21.39 -9.86 15.70
C THR A 221 -20.07 -9.79 16.47
N LEU A 222 -18.97 -10.18 15.82
CA LEU A 222 -17.63 -10.10 16.40
C LEU A 222 -17.03 -8.72 16.18
N THR A 223 -16.52 -8.11 17.25
CA THR A 223 -15.73 -6.89 17.18
C THR A 223 -14.32 -7.20 16.66
N ALA A 224 -13.73 -6.26 15.93
CA ALA A 224 -12.35 -6.39 15.45
C ALA A 224 -11.34 -6.48 16.61
N GLU A 225 -11.60 -5.83 17.75
CA GLU A 225 -10.84 -5.98 19.00
C GLU A 225 -10.77 -7.44 19.48
N ARG A 226 -11.93 -8.13 19.48
CA ARG A 226 -11.98 -9.52 19.91
C ARG A 226 -11.20 -10.41 18.96
N VAL A 227 -11.36 -10.23 17.65
CA VAL A 227 -10.59 -10.99 16.65
C VAL A 227 -9.09 -10.72 16.82
N LEU A 228 -8.68 -9.47 17.01
CA LEU A 228 -7.29 -9.09 17.25
C LEU A 228 -6.69 -9.79 18.47
N SER A 229 -7.44 -9.87 19.58
CA SER A 229 -6.96 -10.55 20.79
C SER A 229 -6.68 -12.04 20.56
N VAL A 230 -7.47 -12.69 19.70
CA VAL A 230 -7.26 -14.10 19.32
C VAL A 230 -6.03 -14.22 18.43
N LEU A 231 -5.90 -13.36 17.42
CA LEU A 231 -4.78 -13.37 16.47
C LEU A 231 -3.43 -13.10 17.15
N LYS A 232 -3.38 -12.15 18.10
CA LYS A 232 -2.16 -11.83 18.86
C LYS A 232 -1.65 -12.99 19.73
N ARG A 233 -2.55 -13.87 20.16
CA ARG A 233 -2.24 -15.04 21.00
C ARG A 233 -1.79 -16.27 20.21
N ILE A 234 -1.81 -16.23 18.88
CA ILE A 234 -1.31 -17.31 18.02
C ILE A 234 0.22 -17.35 18.18
N SER A 235 0.77 -18.55 18.42
CA SER A 235 2.21 -18.73 18.52
C SER A 235 2.91 -18.57 17.16
N ASP A 236 4.20 -18.22 17.15
CA ASP A 236 4.96 -18.08 15.91
C ASP A 236 5.09 -19.42 15.16
N ASP A 237 5.12 -20.54 15.90
CA ASP A 237 5.12 -21.89 15.33
C ASP A 237 3.77 -22.22 14.67
N ASP A 238 2.65 -21.85 15.30
CA ASP A 238 1.32 -21.97 14.69
C ASP A 238 1.18 -21.09 13.43
N CYS A 239 1.76 -19.89 13.44
CA CYS A 239 1.83 -19.04 12.25
C CYS A 239 2.55 -19.74 11.09
N ARG A 240 3.73 -20.32 11.37
CA ARG A 240 4.50 -21.09 10.37
C ARG A 240 3.69 -22.27 9.85
N LEU A 241 3.02 -23.02 10.73
CA LEU A 241 2.18 -24.16 10.33
C LEU A 241 1.06 -23.71 9.38
N LEU A 242 0.38 -22.61 9.70
CA LEU A 242 -0.69 -22.04 8.88
C LEU A 242 -0.24 -21.55 7.50
N GLY A 243 1.07 -21.42 7.23
CA GLY A 243 1.55 -20.83 5.97
C GLY A 243 1.84 -19.34 6.06
N LEU A 244 2.01 -18.81 7.26
CA LEU A 244 2.33 -17.41 7.51
C LEU A 244 3.79 -17.28 7.97
N ASP A 245 4.38 -16.13 7.68
CA ASP A 245 5.72 -15.79 8.14
C ASP A 245 5.61 -14.82 9.33
N PRO A 246 6.07 -15.19 10.53
CA PRO A 246 6.02 -14.32 11.71
C PRO A 246 6.74 -12.99 11.52
N ASN A 247 7.77 -12.93 10.67
CA ASN A 247 8.61 -11.74 10.49
C ASN A 247 8.01 -10.74 9.50
N TYR A 248 7.24 -11.21 8.52
CA TYR A 248 6.75 -10.37 7.42
C TYR A 248 5.23 -10.37 7.25
N ALA A 249 4.50 -11.33 7.82
CA ALA A 249 3.07 -11.51 7.56
C ALA A 249 2.35 -12.12 8.78
N ARG A 250 2.52 -11.50 9.95
CA ARG A 250 1.85 -11.94 11.17
C ARG A 250 0.32 -11.72 11.08
N PRO A 251 -0.52 -12.67 11.53
CA PRO A 251 -1.97 -12.57 11.40
C PRO A 251 -2.59 -11.30 12.00
N ASP A 252 -2.09 -10.85 13.15
CA ASP A 252 -2.60 -9.70 13.88
C ASP A 252 -2.41 -8.37 13.12
N TRP A 253 -1.41 -8.28 12.23
CA TRP A 253 -1.18 -7.12 11.38
C TRP A 253 -2.23 -6.96 10.27
N MET A 254 -3.04 -7.99 10.02
CA MET A 254 -4.16 -7.90 9.06
C MET A 254 -5.33 -7.03 9.58
N ILE A 255 -5.34 -6.71 10.87
CA ILE A 255 -6.31 -5.81 11.51
C ILE A 255 -5.65 -4.45 11.71
N LEU A 256 -6.29 -3.40 11.18
CA LEU A 256 -5.78 -2.04 11.25
C LEU A 256 -5.98 -1.49 12.65
N GLN A 257 -4.87 -1.31 13.38
CA GLN A 257 -4.82 -0.50 14.60
C GLN A 257 -4.39 0.93 14.27
N VAL A 258 -3.48 1.06 13.30
CA VAL A 258 -2.91 2.32 12.84
C VAL A 258 -3.00 2.37 11.32
N LEU A 259 -3.50 3.49 10.80
CA LEU A 259 -3.63 3.71 9.37
C LEU A 259 -2.45 4.57 8.88
N PRO A 260 -1.59 4.06 7.97
CA PRO A 260 -0.55 4.88 7.37
C PRO A 260 -1.16 5.93 6.45
N ILE A 261 -0.75 7.18 6.62
CA ILE A 261 -1.21 8.31 5.82
C ILE A 261 -0.18 8.59 4.73
N PRO A 262 -0.54 8.44 3.44
CA PRO A 262 0.40 8.68 2.35
C PRO A 262 0.79 10.16 2.26
N PRO A 263 2.03 10.46 1.86
CA PRO A 263 2.51 11.83 1.73
C PRO A 263 1.85 12.56 0.54
N PRO A 264 1.91 13.91 0.51
CA PRO A 264 1.36 14.73 -0.57
C PRO A 264 1.71 14.29 -2.02
N PRO A 265 2.94 13.83 -2.36
CA PRO A 265 3.27 13.37 -3.72
C PRO A 265 2.42 12.18 -4.20
N VAL A 266 1.94 11.34 -3.28
CA VAL A 266 1.08 10.19 -3.60
C VAL A 266 -0.38 10.63 -3.80
N ARG A 267 -0.79 11.74 -3.18
CA ARG A 267 -2.16 12.27 -3.19
C ARG A 267 -2.22 13.77 -3.56
N PRO A 268 -1.74 14.17 -4.75
CA PRO A 268 -1.72 15.58 -5.15
C PRO A 268 -3.15 16.13 -5.25
N SER A 269 -3.59 16.85 -4.21
CA SER A 269 -4.83 17.63 -4.11
C SER A 269 -6.10 16.95 -4.66
N ASP A 270 -6.40 15.75 -4.18
CA ASP A 270 -7.33 14.82 -4.84
C ASP A 270 -8.34 14.15 -3.90
N ASP A 271 -9.26 13.34 -4.46
CA ASP A 271 -10.33 12.61 -3.75
C ASP A 271 -9.85 11.83 -2.50
N LEU A 272 -8.60 11.33 -2.50
CA LEU A 272 -8.01 10.62 -1.38
C LEU A 272 -7.85 11.50 -0.14
N THR A 273 -7.47 12.77 -0.31
CA THR A 273 -7.33 13.72 0.81
C THR A 273 -8.69 14.00 1.43
N HIS A 274 -9.74 14.12 0.62
CA HIS A 274 -11.11 14.28 1.13
C HIS A 274 -11.57 13.05 1.93
N GLN A 275 -11.30 11.83 1.43
CA GLN A 275 -11.66 10.61 2.14
C GLN A 275 -10.89 10.46 3.46
N LEU A 276 -9.59 10.78 3.46
CA LEU A 276 -8.78 10.78 4.69
C LEU A 276 -9.30 11.81 5.70
N ALA A 277 -9.69 13.00 5.25
CA ALA A 277 -10.30 14.02 6.12
C ALA A 277 -11.63 13.53 6.74
N MET A 278 -12.37 12.67 6.03
CA MET A 278 -13.57 12.04 6.58
C MET A 278 -13.22 10.95 7.59
N ILE A 279 -12.22 10.11 7.32
CA ILE A 279 -11.76 9.08 8.26
C ILE A 279 -11.30 9.75 9.58
N ILE A 280 -10.49 10.80 9.51
CA ILE A 280 -9.97 11.49 10.70
C ILE A 280 -11.11 12.09 11.53
N ARG A 281 -12.06 12.79 10.90
CA ARG A 281 -13.22 13.39 11.60
C ARG A 281 -14.09 12.34 12.29
N HIS A 282 -14.37 11.22 11.63
CA HIS A 282 -15.17 10.14 12.24
C HIS A 282 -14.40 9.41 13.34
N ASN A 283 -13.08 9.27 13.20
CA ASN A 283 -12.23 8.69 14.22
C ASN A 283 -12.18 9.56 15.48
N GLU A 284 -12.04 10.88 15.34
CA GLU A 284 -12.09 11.82 16.46
C GLU A 284 -13.46 11.82 17.15
N ASN A 285 -14.55 11.82 16.36
CA ASN A 285 -15.90 11.71 16.91
C ASN A 285 -16.08 10.40 17.69
N LEU A 286 -15.60 9.27 17.17
CA LEU A 286 -15.65 7.99 17.88
C LEU A 286 -14.88 8.05 19.22
N LYS A 287 -13.64 8.59 19.23
CA LYS A 287 -12.86 8.80 20.47
C LYS A 287 -13.62 9.67 21.47
N ARG A 288 -14.32 10.71 21.00
CA ARG A 288 -15.12 11.61 21.85
C ARG A 288 -16.34 10.90 22.45
N GLN A 289 -17.06 10.12 21.65
CA GLN A 289 -18.22 9.36 22.13
C GLN A 289 -17.83 8.31 23.18
N GLU A 290 -16.66 7.68 23.04
CA GLU A 290 -16.14 6.76 24.04
C GLU A 290 -15.76 7.47 25.34
N ARG A 291 -15.06 8.62 25.28
CA ARG A 291 -14.73 9.41 26.48
C ARG A 291 -15.96 9.90 27.22
N ASN A 292 -17.02 10.25 26.48
CA ASN A 292 -18.26 10.73 27.06
C ASN A 292 -19.10 9.60 27.68
N GLY A 293 -18.70 8.33 27.54
CA GLY A 293 -19.44 7.19 28.08
C GLY A 293 -20.76 6.92 27.36
N SER A 294 -20.84 7.22 26.06
CA SER A 294 -22.05 7.00 25.26
C SER A 294 -22.46 5.51 25.25
N PRO A 295 -23.76 5.19 25.11
CA PRO A 295 -24.24 3.81 25.05
C PRO A 295 -23.53 2.95 23.99
N ALA A 296 -23.31 1.67 24.30
CA ALA A 296 -22.56 0.73 23.45
C ALA A 296 -23.15 0.58 22.02
N HIS A 297 -24.47 0.67 21.88
CA HIS A 297 -25.13 0.64 20.56
C HIS A 297 -24.68 1.79 19.68
N ILE A 298 -24.64 3.01 20.22
CA ILE A 298 -24.25 4.24 19.51
C ILE A 298 -22.77 4.16 19.10
N ILE A 299 -21.90 3.71 20.01
CA ILE A 299 -20.47 3.48 19.70
C ILE A 299 -20.32 2.48 18.55
N SER A 300 -21.13 1.42 18.54
CA SER A 300 -21.11 0.41 17.48
C SER A 300 -21.53 0.96 16.12
N GLU A 301 -22.47 1.91 16.07
CA GLU A 301 -22.89 2.59 14.84
C GLU A 301 -21.79 3.51 14.30
N PHE A 302 -21.17 4.33 15.17
CA PHE A 302 -20.04 5.17 14.78
C PHE A 302 -18.83 4.34 14.33
N ALA A 303 -18.56 3.20 14.98
CA ALA A 303 -17.52 2.27 14.55
C ALA A 303 -17.81 1.67 13.16
N GLN A 304 -19.07 1.33 12.87
CA GLN A 304 -19.48 0.85 11.54
C GLN A 304 -19.31 1.93 10.46
N LEU A 305 -19.63 3.18 10.78
CA LEU A 305 -19.44 4.31 9.86
C LEU A 305 -17.95 4.55 9.57
N LEU A 306 -17.10 4.49 10.59
CA LEU A 306 -15.64 4.58 10.41
C LEU A 306 -15.10 3.42 9.56
N GLN A 307 -15.56 2.20 9.83
CA GLN A 307 -15.22 1.00 9.06
C GLN A 307 -15.62 1.15 7.57
N PHE A 308 -16.78 1.75 7.28
CA PHE A 308 -17.22 2.05 5.92
C PHE A 308 -16.27 3.04 5.21
N HIS A 309 -15.88 4.13 5.88
CA HIS A 309 -14.97 5.12 5.31
C HIS A 309 -13.57 4.55 5.04
N ILE A 310 -13.07 3.68 5.93
CA ILE A 310 -11.81 2.95 5.74
C ILE A 310 -11.93 1.95 4.59
N ALA A 311 -13.02 1.18 4.52
CA ALA A 311 -13.22 0.22 3.43
C ALA A 311 -13.26 0.91 2.06
N THR A 312 -14.05 1.99 1.93
CA THR A 312 -14.19 2.77 0.69
C THR A 312 -12.91 3.52 0.29
N TYR A 313 -12.04 3.84 1.25
CA TYR A 313 -10.70 4.39 0.97
C TYR A 313 -9.82 3.40 0.19
N PHE A 314 -9.83 2.12 0.59
CA PHE A 314 -9.10 1.06 -0.10
C PHE A 314 -9.80 0.61 -1.38
N ASP A 315 -11.11 0.33 -1.30
CA ASP A 315 -11.91 -0.17 -2.41
C ASP A 315 -13.36 0.36 -2.34
N ASN A 316 -13.74 1.17 -3.32
CA ASN A 316 -15.07 1.80 -3.40
C ASN A 316 -16.04 1.00 -4.31
N GLU A 317 -15.61 -0.13 -4.88
CA GLU A 317 -16.41 -0.96 -5.80
C GLU A 317 -16.91 -2.26 -5.14
N LEU A 318 -17.01 -2.26 -3.81
CA LEU A 318 -17.44 -3.43 -3.06
C LEU A 318 -18.92 -3.78 -3.35
N PRO A 319 -19.23 -5.08 -3.59
CA PRO A 319 -20.60 -5.50 -3.87
C PRO A 319 -21.48 -5.37 -2.61
N GLY A 320 -22.69 -4.86 -2.78
CA GLY A 320 -23.68 -4.74 -1.70
C GLY A 320 -23.51 -3.55 -0.76
N LEU A 321 -22.57 -2.64 -1.04
CA LEU A 321 -22.36 -1.41 -0.26
C LEU A 321 -22.63 -0.16 -1.11
N PRO A 322 -23.14 0.92 -0.49
CA PRO A 322 -23.29 2.19 -1.17
C PRO A 322 -21.90 2.74 -1.53
N ARG A 323 -21.78 3.34 -2.72
CA ARG A 323 -20.53 3.96 -3.17
C ARG A 323 -20.34 5.31 -2.49
N ALA A 324 -19.14 5.57 -1.98
CA ALA A 324 -18.79 6.89 -1.49
C ALA A 324 -18.68 7.87 -2.67
N THR A 325 -19.48 8.93 -2.64
CA THR A 325 -19.52 9.99 -3.64
C THR A 325 -19.00 11.31 -3.06
N GLN A 326 -18.50 12.17 -3.95
CA GLN A 326 -18.23 13.56 -3.62
C GLN A 326 -19.53 14.35 -3.50
N ARG A 327 -19.42 15.61 -3.06
CA ARG A 327 -20.55 16.56 -3.07
C ARG A 327 -21.19 16.72 -4.46
N SER A 328 -20.42 16.47 -5.53
CA SER A 328 -20.87 16.49 -6.92
C SER A 328 -21.59 15.22 -7.38
N GLY A 329 -21.74 14.20 -6.52
CA GLY A 329 -22.30 12.89 -6.88
C GLY A 329 -21.33 11.96 -7.62
N ARG A 330 -20.15 12.44 -8.01
CA ARG A 330 -19.10 11.61 -8.62
C ARG A 330 -18.54 10.59 -7.61
N PRO A 331 -18.40 9.30 -7.96
CA PRO A 331 -17.75 8.33 -7.10
C PRO A 331 -16.28 8.67 -6.83
N ILE A 332 -15.86 8.55 -5.57
CA ILE A 332 -14.47 8.79 -5.14
C ILE A 332 -13.57 7.68 -5.70
N LYS A 333 -12.41 8.08 -6.27
CA LYS A 333 -11.39 7.12 -6.74
C LYS A 333 -10.59 6.53 -5.57
N SER A 334 -10.86 5.27 -5.23
CA SER A 334 -10.14 4.48 -4.22
C SER A 334 -8.70 4.15 -4.63
N ILE A 335 -7.89 3.66 -3.68
CA ILE A 335 -6.52 3.18 -3.95
C ILE A 335 -6.52 2.02 -4.96
N CYS A 336 -7.40 1.02 -4.78
CA CYS A 336 -7.50 -0.12 -5.69
C CYS A 336 -7.82 0.32 -7.12
N SER A 337 -8.78 1.25 -7.28
CA SER A 337 -9.16 1.78 -8.59
C SER A 337 -7.99 2.50 -9.28
N ARG A 338 -7.13 3.21 -8.52
CA ARG A 338 -5.93 3.88 -9.06
C ARG A 338 -4.85 2.90 -9.53
N LEU A 339 -4.80 1.69 -8.98
CA LEU A 339 -3.82 0.67 -9.36
C LEU A 339 -4.29 -0.23 -10.52
N LYS A 340 -5.53 -0.73 -10.46
CA LYS A 340 -6.05 -1.77 -11.35
C LYS A 340 -6.59 -1.28 -12.69
N ALA A 341 -7.01 -0.01 -12.78
CA ALA A 341 -7.66 0.52 -13.98
C ALA A 341 -6.76 0.42 -15.23
N LYS A 342 -7.37 0.48 -16.43
CA LYS A 342 -6.63 0.52 -17.71
C LYS A 342 -5.66 1.70 -17.77
N GLU A 343 -6.10 2.86 -17.28
CA GLU A 343 -5.30 4.07 -17.08
C GLU A 343 -4.68 4.14 -15.66
N GLY A 344 -4.72 3.04 -14.92
CA GLY A 344 -4.14 2.93 -13.58
C GLY A 344 -2.61 2.83 -13.61
N ARG A 345 -1.98 2.91 -12.44
CA ARG A 345 -0.51 3.00 -12.33
C ARG A 345 0.23 1.80 -12.91
N ILE A 346 -0.27 0.59 -12.73
CA ILE A 346 0.44 -0.62 -13.18
C ILE A 346 0.47 -0.66 -14.71
N ARG A 347 -0.68 -0.61 -15.36
CA ARG A 347 -0.77 -0.71 -16.83
C ARG A 347 -0.37 0.59 -17.53
N GLY A 348 -0.82 1.73 -17.03
CA GLY A 348 -0.67 3.03 -17.68
C GLY A 348 0.62 3.78 -17.37
N ASN A 349 1.32 3.47 -16.28
CA ASN A 349 2.55 4.20 -15.92
C ASN A 349 3.79 3.30 -15.88
N LEU A 350 3.65 2.05 -15.43
CA LEU A 350 4.78 1.12 -15.34
C LEU A 350 4.97 0.32 -16.63
N MET A 351 3.89 -0.20 -17.24
CA MET A 351 4.00 -0.99 -18.47
C MET A 351 4.05 -0.15 -19.76
N GLY A 352 3.32 0.98 -19.80
CA GLY A 352 3.23 1.83 -20.99
C GLY A 352 3.36 3.29 -20.64
N LYS A 353 4.59 3.80 -20.52
CA LYS A 353 4.85 5.20 -20.19
C LYS A 353 4.94 6.05 -21.45
N ARG A 354 4.45 7.30 -21.37
CA ARG A 354 4.79 8.31 -22.37
C ARG A 354 6.28 8.61 -22.27
N VAL A 355 6.95 8.64 -23.42
CA VAL A 355 8.39 8.89 -23.53
C VAL A 355 8.63 10.23 -24.22
N ASP A 356 9.59 10.97 -23.68
CA ASP A 356 10.10 12.17 -24.33
C ASP A 356 10.99 11.77 -25.53
N PHE A 357 11.26 12.73 -26.43
CA PHE A 357 12.03 12.52 -27.67
C PHE A 357 11.42 11.50 -28.64
N SER A 358 10.10 11.54 -28.80
CA SER A 358 9.39 10.79 -29.83
C SER A 358 8.51 11.70 -30.67
N ALA A 359 8.31 11.35 -31.93
CA ALA A 359 7.43 12.05 -32.86
C ALA A 359 6.60 11.04 -33.67
N ARG A 360 5.47 11.49 -34.21
CA ARG A 360 4.57 10.67 -35.04
C ARG A 360 4.05 11.52 -36.19
N THR A 361 4.14 10.98 -37.41
CA THR A 361 3.57 11.56 -38.63
C THR A 361 3.06 10.44 -39.56
N VAL A 362 2.36 10.81 -40.63
CA VAL A 362 1.87 9.89 -41.67
C VAL A 362 3.03 9.46 -42.56
N ILE A 363 3.07 8.18 -42.93
CA ILE A 363 4.09 7.61 -43.83
C ILE A 363 3.74 7.87 -45.29
N THR A 364 4.75 8.02 -46.14
CA THR A 364 4.61 8.15 -47.61
C THR A 364 5.74 7.37 -48.27
N PRO A 365 5.48 6.61 -49.34
CA PRO A 365 6.53 5.85 -50.02
C PRO A 365 7.49 6.77 -50.77
N ASP A 366 8.78 6.50 -50.66
CA ASP A 366 9.84 7.17 -51.41
C ASP A 366 10.77 6.10 -52.02
N PRO A 367 10.88 6.00 -53.35
CA PRO A 367 11.74 5.01 -54.01
C PRO A 367 13.23 5.39 -54.03
N THR A 368 13.58 6.61 -53.61
CA THR A 368 14.97 7.12 -53.70
C THR A 368 15.81 6.83 -52.46
N ILE A 369 15.18 6.43 -51.36
CA ILE A 369 15.85 6.13 -50.09
C ILE A 369 16.17 4.65 -49.98
N ASN A 370 17.27 4.32 -49.30
CA ASN A 370 17.65 2.94 -49.03
C ASN A 370 16.70 2.29 -47.99
N ILE A 371 16.73 0.96 -47.92
CA ILE A 371 15.87 0.16 -47.01
C ILE A 371 16.13 0.50 -45.52
N ASP A 372 17.35 0.92 -45.19
CA ASP A 372 17.80 1.31 -43.86
C ASP A 372 17.60 2.81 -43.54
N GLN A 373 17.11 3.60 -44.51
CA GLN A 373 16.90 5.04 -44.37
C GLN A 373 15.43 5.38 -44.11
N LEU A 374 15.22 6.52 -43.43
CA LEU A 374 13.90 7.07 -43.16
C LEU A 374 13.92 8.58 -43.37
N GLY A 375 13.07 9.08 -44.28
CA GLY A 375 12.88 10.52 -44.46
C GLY A 375 12.23 11.15 -43.22
N VAL A 376 12.95 12.05 -42.54
CA VAL A 376 12.44 12.80 -41.39
C VAL A 376 12.15 14.25 -41.81
N PRO A 377 10.92 14.74 -41.66
CA PRO A 377 10.61 16.14 -41.96
C PRO A 377 11.44 17.12 -41.12
N TRP A 378 11.87 18.23 -41.74
CA TRP A 378 12.62 19.29 -41.06
C TRP A 378 11.91 19.81 -39.80
N SER A 379 10.59 19.90 -39.78
CA SER A 379 9.82 20.31 -38.61
C SER A 379 9.97 19.36 -37.40
N ILE A 380 10.23 18.08 -37.64
CA ILE A 380 10.49 17.07 -36.60
C ILE A 380 11.97 17.08 -36.23
N ALA A 381 12.87 17.12 -37.22
CA ALA A 381 14.32 17.16 -36.99
C ALA A 381 14.75 18.39 -36.18
N LEU A 382 14.17 19.56 -36.44
CA LEU A 382 14.39 20.79 -35.67
C LEU A 382 13.74 20.76 -34.28
N ASN A 383 12.98 19.72 -33.95
CA ASN A 383 12.38 19.52 -32.65
C ASN A 383 13.09 18.50 -31.77
N LEU A 384 13.46 17.36 -32.35
CA LEU A 384 14.16 16.30 -31.66
C LEU A 384 15.64 16.65 -31.47
N THR A 385 16.16 16.39 -30.27
CA THR A 385 17.54 16.67 -29.91
C THR A 385 18.26 15.42 -29.44
N TYR A 386 19.52 15.28 -29.81
CA TYR A 386 20.44 14.27 -29.30
C TYR A 386 21.51 14.92 -28.41
N PRO A 387 21.70 14.46 -27.16
CA PRO A 387 22.75 14.97 -26.29
C PRO A 387 24.11 14.37 -26.67
N GLU A 388 24.98 15.17 -27.28
CA GLU A 388 26.34 14.78 -27.63
C GLU A 388 27.34 15.37 -26.63
N THR A 389 28.31 14.57 -26.19
CA THR A 389 29.36 15.03 -25.26
C THR A 389 30.50 15.67 -26.05
N VAL A 390 30.96 16.83 -25.62
CA VAL A 390 32.06 17.55 -26.25
C VAL A 390 33.37 16.83 -25.96
N THR A 391 34.04 16.44 -27.02
CA THR A 391 35.34 15.78 -27.08
C THR A 391 36.28 16.59 -27.96
N PRO A 392 37.59 16.36 -27.91
CA PRO A 392 38.54 17.07 -28.78
C PRO A 392 38.25 16.88 -30.28
N TYR A 393 37.60 15.77 -30.66
CA TYR A 393 37.32 15.44 -32.06
C TYR A 393 36.10 16.15 -32.65
N ASN A 394 35.07 16.43 -31.83
CA ASN A 394 33.80 17.00 -32.30
C ASN A 394 33.63 18.48 -31.91
N ILE A 395 34.58 19.07 -31.18
CA ILE A 395 34.45 20.43 -30.63
C ILE A 395 34.24 21.50 -31.73
N GLU A 396 34.95 21.40 -32.86
CA GLU A 396 34.81 22.36 -33.96
C GLU A 396 33.41 22.27 -34.60
N ARG A 397 32.95 21.05 -34.89
CA ARG A 397 31.60 20.79 -35.41
C ARG A 397 30.51 21.26 -34.46
N LEU A 398 30.65 20.99 -33.16
CA LEU A 398 29.67 21.40 -32.16
C LEU A 398 29.63 22.91 -31.97
N LYS A 399 30.76 23.61 -32.11
CA LYS A 399 30.82 25.08 -32.10
C LYS A 399 29.98 25.66 -33.25
N GLU A 400 30.15 25.14 -34.47
CA GLU A 400 29.33 25.59 -35.61
C GLU A 400 27.82 25.36 -35.37
N LEU A 401 27.44 24.20 -34.84
CA LEU A 401 26.03 23.90 -34.55
C LEU A 401 25.44 24.81 -33.47
N VAL A 402 26.24 25.20 -32.48
CA VAL A 402 25.84 26.17 -31.44
C VAL A 402 25.69 27.56 -32.05
N GLU A 403 26.58 27.96 -32.97
CA GLU A 403 26.49 29.25 -33.68
C GLU A 403 25.26 29.35 -34.58
N TYR A 404 24.90 28.27 -35.29
CA TYR A 404 23.63 28.23 -36.04
C TYR A 404 22.40 28.27 -35.13
N GLY A 405 22.55 27.82 -33.89
CA GLY A 405 21.53 27.91 -32.87
C GLY A 405 20.26 27.09 -33.17
N PRO A 406 19.11 27.43 -32.55
CA PRO A 406 17.89 26.64 -32.62
C PRO A 406 17.11 26.84 -33.93
N HIS A 407 17.44 27.87 -34.71
CA HIS A 407 16.84 28.20 -36.00
C HIS A 407 17.94 28.31 -37.06
N PRO A 408 18.50 27.17 -37.50
CA PRO A 408 19.60 27.16 -38.45
C PRO A 408 19.15 27.62 -39.85
N PRO A 409 20.09 28.05 -40.70
CA PRO A 409 19.81 28.35 -42.10
C PRO A 409 19.33 27.10 -42.87
N PRO A 410 18.61 27.27 -44.01
CA PRO A 410 18.04 26.16 -44.76
C PRO A 410 19.10 25.13 -45.17
N GLY A 411 18.84 23.85 -44.87
CA GLY A 411 19.75 22.75 -45.18
C GLY A 411 20.86 22.49 -44.15
N LYS A 412 20.92 23.26 -43.05
CA LYS A 412 21.84 23.00 -41.93
C LYS A 412 21.06 22.68 -40.65
N THR A 413 21.69 21.95 -39.74
CA THR A 413 21.17 21.72 -38.39
C THR A 413 21.86 22.65 -37.39
N GLY A 414 21.39 22.66 -36.15
CA GLY A 414 21.98 23.47 -35.09
C GLY A 414 21.76 22.83 -33.72
N ALA A 415 21.95 23.58 -32.65
CA ALA A 415 21.75 23.11 -31.28
C ALA A 415 20.64 23.90 -30.58
N LYS A 416 20.01 23.29 -29.57
CA LYS A 416 19.00 23.95 -28.73
C LYS A 416 19.51 24.33 -27.35
N TYR A 417 20.30 23.46 -26.73
CA TYR A 417 20.75 23.64 -25.36
C TYR A 417 22.23 23.29 -25.21
N ILE A 418 22.90 23.98 -24.31
CA ILE A 418 24.21 23.60 -23.78
C ILE A 418 24.02 23.18 -22.32
N ILE A 419 24.59 22.05 -21.95
CA ILE A 419 24.64 21.56 -20.58
C ILE A 419 26.09 21.60 -20.11
N ARG A 420 26.36 22.44 -19.12
CA ARG A 420 27.69 22.55 -18.50
C ARG A 420 27.97 21.36 -17.58
N ASP A 421 29.21 21.25 -17.12
CA ASP A 421 29.62 20.25 -16.15
C ASP A 421 28.93 20.39 -14.80
N ASP A 422 28.38 21.56 -14.45
CA ASP A 422 27.55 21.75 -13.25
C ASP A 422 26.11 21.25 -13.44
N GLY A 423 25.73 20.83 -14.65
CA GLY A 423 24.38 20.42 -15.00
C GLY A 423 23.42 21.57 -15.32
N GLN A 424 23.89 22.82 -15.27
CA GLN A 424 23.12 23.98 -15.71
C GLN A 424 22.80 23.86 -17.20
N ARG A 425 21.51 23.98 -17.54
CA ARG A 425 21.03 23.98 -18.93
C ARG A 425 20.88 25.42 -19.40
N LEU A 426 21.61 25.78 -20.45
CA LEU A 426 21.51 27.06 -21.12
C LEU A 426 20.68 26.90 -22.39
N ASP A 427 19.61 27.68 -22.54
CA ASP A 427 18.76 27.68 -23.74
C ASP A 427 19.30 28.71 -24.73
N LEU A 428 19.70 28.23 -25.92
CA LEU A 428 20.30 29.06 -26.97
C LEU A 428 19.32 30.09 -27.54
N ARG A 429 18.00 29.92 -27.34
CA ARG A 429 16.99 30.91 -27.79
C ARG A 429 17.07 32.24 -27.05
N TYR A 430 17.51 32.23 -25.79
CA TYR A 430 17.45 33.38 -24.89
C TYR A 430 18.84 33.89 -24.48
N LEU A 431 19.90 33.23 -24.95
CA LEU A 431 21.27 33.63 -24.70
C LEU A 431 21.64 34.85 -25.53
N LYS A 432 21.94 35.97 -24.86
CA LYS A 432 22.33 37.25 -25.49
C LYS A 432 23.83 37.52 -25.44
N LYS A 433 24.59 36.77 -24.64
CA LYS A 433 26.03 36.98 -24.43
C LYS A 433 26.82 35.97 -25.25
N SER A 434 27.71 36.45 -26.12
CA SER A 434 28.61 35.61 -26.92
C SER A 434 29.58 34.78 -26.08
N SER A 435 29.91 35.23 -24.87
CA SER A 435 30.78 34.50 -23.93
C SER A 435 30.20 33.16 -23.48
N ASP A 436 28.87 33.04 -23.44
CA ASP A 436 28.19 31.83 -22.95
C ASP A 436 28.02 30.76 -24.05
N HIS A 437 28.41 31.06 -25.30
CA HIS A 437 28.47 30.09 -26.40
C HIS A 437 29.74 29.25 -26.40
N HIS A 438 30.71 29.55 -25.53
CA HIS A 438 31.95 28.79 -25.42
C HIS A 438 31.68 27.35 -24.96
N LEU A 439 32.21 26.39 -25.70
CA LEU A 439 32.15 24.96 -25.39
C LEU A 439 33.48 24.49 -24.78
N GLU A 440 33.41 23.78 -23.67
CA GLU A 440 34.54 23.12 -23.01
C GLU A 440 34.43 21.60 -23.14
N LEU A 441 35.56 20.90 -23.00
CA LEU A 441 35.59 19.44 -23.00
C LEU A 441 34.81 18.90 -21.80
N GLY A 442 33.92 17.93 -22.03
CA GLY A 442 33.05 17.36 -21.00
C GLY A 442 31.62 17.92 -21.00
N TYR A 443 31.41 19.11 -21.57
CA TYR A 443 30.06 19.68 -21.71
C TYR A 443 29.20 18.81 -22.63
N LYS A 444 27.87 18.95 -22.56
CA LYS A 444 26.95 18.29 -23.49
C LYS A 444 26.18 19.32 -24.31
N ALA A 445 26.25 19.21 -25.63
CA ALA A 445 25.44 19.99 -26.55
C ALA A 445 24.22 19.15 -26.99
N LEU A 446 23.00 19.69 -26.84
CA LEU A 446 21.79 19.07 -27.38
C LEU A 446 21.62 19.52 -28.82
N CYS A 447 22.20 18.73 -29.72
CA CYS A 447 22.17 18.97 -31.15
C CYS A 447 20.82 18.53 -31.72
N LEU A 448 20.33 19.26 -32.71
CA LEU A 448 19.19 18.84 -33.52
C LEU A 448 19.61 17.64 -34.38
N HIS A 449 18.69 16.71 -34.62
CA HIS A 449 18.99 15.53 -35.42
C HIS A 449 19.53 15.94 -36.79
N TYR A 450 20.68 15.38 -37.14
CA TYR A 450 21.43 15.54 -38.38
C TYR A 450 21.52 14.17 -39.05
N ASP A 451 21.63 14.17 -40.38
CA ASP A 451 21.75 12.96 -41.22
C ASP A 451 22.95 12.08 -40.84
#